data_AF-A0A8I0L727-F1
#
_entry.id   AF-A0A8I0L727-F1
#
_cell.length_a   1.000
_cell.length_b   1.000
_cell.length_c   1.000
_cell.angle_alpha   90.00
_cell.angle_beta   90.00
_cell.angle_gamma   90.00
#
_symmetry.space_group_name_H-M   'P 1'
#
loop_
_entity.id
_entity.type
_entity.pdbx_description
1 polymer ?
#
loop_
_entity_poly.entity_id
_entity_poly.type
_entity_poly.pdbx_seq_one_letter_code
_entity_poly.pdbx_strand_id
1 'polypeptide(L)' 'MTEKRRLEDVEKVREWMRLAKSLGVRNVRIFTGWMENEAPYHTQLEWVYEGMRLLTDEAEKLDVDLVLENHNN' A
#
# COMPACT_ATOMS: atom_id res chain seq x y z
N MET A 1 -7.12 -13.60 2.08
CA MET A 1 -6.19 -12.72 2.84
C MET A 1 -6.56 -12.62 4.33
N THR A 2 -5.61 -12.66 5.27
CA THR A 2 -5.86 -12.43 6.72
C THR A 2 -5.51 -11.00 7.14
N GLU A 3 -6.11 -10.49 8.23
CA GLU A 3 -5.81 -9.15 8.78
C GLU A 3 -4.32 -8.98 9.11
N LYS A 4 -3.72 -9.97 9.79
CA LYS A 4 -2.29 -9.96 10.12
C LYS A 4 -1.42 -9.73 8.88
N ARG A 5 -1.70 -10.44 7.79
CA ARG A 5 -0.94 -10.31 6.54
C ARG A 5 -1.14 -8.92 5.90
N ARG A 6 -2.35 -8.35 5.96
CA ARG A 6 -2.59 -6.98 5.48
C ARG A 6 -1.77 -5.94 6.26
N LEU A 7 -1.68 -6.09 7.58
CA LEU A 7 -0.86 -5.21 8.42
C LEU A 7 0.64 -5.37 8.16
N GLU A 8 1.11 -6.60 7.93
CA GLU A 8 2.50 -6.85 7.51
C GLU A 8 2.82 -6.19 6.15
N ASP A 9 1.87 -6.18 5.21
CA ASP A 9 2.06 -5.49 3.93
C ASP A 9 2.09 -3.97 4.08
N VAL A 10 1.30 -3.40 5.00
CA VAL A 10 1.39 -1.97 5.36
C VAL A 10 2.78 -1.63 5.92
N GLU A 11 3.30 -2.42 6.85
CA GLU A 11 4.63 -2.16 7.44
C GLU A 11 5.76 -2.22 6.39
N LYS A 12 5.68 -3.15 5.43
CA LYS A 12 6.63 -3.18 4.30
C LYS A 12 6.60 -1.88 3.51
N VAL A 13 5.41 -1.34 3.22
CA VAL A 13 5.31 -0.06 2.49
C VAL A 13 5.92 1.09 3.30
N ARG A 14 5.76 1.09 4.63
CA ARG A 14 6.42 2.08 5.49
C ARG A 14 7.94 2.02 5.41
N GLU A 15 8.51 0.81 5.35
CA GLU A 15 9.94 0.65 5.12
C GLU A 15 10.38 1.22 3.76
N TRP A 16 9.59 0.99 2.71
CA TRP A 16 9.86 1.56 1.38
C TRP A 16 9.77 3.10 1.36
N MET A 17 8.83 3.70 2.09
CA MET A 17 8.75 5.16 2.24
C MET A 17 10.00 5.74 2.93
N ARG A 18 10.44 5.10 4.02
CA ARG A 18 11.67 5.51 4.72
C ARG A 18 12.90 5.39 3.82
N LEU A 19 13.00 4.32 3.03
CA LEU A 19 14.06 4.16 2.05
C LEU A 19 13.99 5.24 0.96
N ALA A 20 12.81 5.48 0.38
CA ALA A 20 12.62 6.51 -0.65
C ALA A 20 13.09 7.89 -0.17
N LYS A 21 12.71 8.27 1.07
CA LYS A 21 13.20 9.51 1.70
C LYS A 21 14.72 9.55 1.80
N SER A 22 15.35 8.46 2.24
CA SER A 22 16.81 8.39 2.38
C SER A 22 17.56 8.53 1.05
N LEU A 23 16.93 8.10 -0.05
CA LEU A 23 17.45 8.19 -1.41
C LEU A 23 17.10 9.50 -2.13
N GLY A 24 16.31 10.39 -1.52
CA GLY A 24 15.82 11.61 -2.17
C GLY A 24 14.77 11.35 -3.26
N VAL A 25 14.12 10.19 -3.25
CA VAL A 25 13.05 9.82 -4.19
C VAL A 25 11.70 10.18 -3.56
N ARG A 26 10.84 10.85 -4.34
CA ARG A 26 9.51 11.25 -3.87
C ARG A 26 8.43 10.20 -4.10
N ASN A 27 8.53 9.36 -5.12
CA ASN A 27 7.44 8.45 -5.48
C ASN A 27 7.68 7.02 -4.97
N VAL A 28 6.69 6.44 -4.30
CA VAL A 28 6.63 5.01 -3.96
C VAL A 28 5.42 4.40 -4.67
N ARG A 29 5.67 3.46 -5.57
CA ARG A 29 4.60 2.73 -6.29
C ARG A 29 4.11 1.56 -5.44
N ILE A 30 2.80 1.50 -5.22
CA ILE A 30 2.12 0.45 -4.46
C ILE A 30 1.27 -0.37 -5.42
N PHE A 31 1.48 -1.68 -5.41
CA PHE A 31 0.64 -2.63 -6.12
C PHE A 31 -0.54 -3.01 -5.25
N THR A 32 -1.76 -2.90 -5.76
CA THR A 32 -2.99 -3.30 -5.04
C THR A 32 -3.15 -4.81 -4.90
N GLY A 33 -2.20 -5.59 -5.41
CA GLY A 33 -2.19 -7.05 -5.38
C GLY A 33 -2.88 -7.69 -6.58
N TRP A 34 -3.01 -9.01 -6.52
CA TRP A 34 -3.75 -9.82 -7.49
C TRP A 34 -5.15 -10.09 -6.96
N MET A 35 -6.11 -10.25 -7.86
CA MET A 35 -7.46 -10.68 -7.49
C MET A 35 -7.40 -12.09 -6.87
N GLU A 36 -7.85 -12.22 -5.63
CA GLU A 36 -8.02 -13.52 -4.96
C GLU A 36 -9.40 -14.09 -5.31
N ASN A 37 -9.48 -15.33 -5.76
CA ASN A 37 -10.76 -15.97 -6.12
C ASN A 37 -11.66 -16.25 -4.91
N GLU A 38 -11.12 -16.19 -3.70
CA GLU A 38 -11.79 -16.59 -2.46
C GLU A 38 -12.57 -15.44 -1.78
N ALA A 39 -12.44 -14.21 -2.27
CA ALA A 39 -13.10 -13.03 -1.70
C ALA A 39 -13.83 -12.21 -2.79
N PRO A 40 -15.00 -11.63 -2.50
CA PRO A 40 -15.64 -10.69 -3.41
C PRO A 40 -14.73 -9.51 -3.76
N TYR A 41 -14.78 -9.03 -5.00
CA TYR A 41 -13.96 -7.90 -5.45
C TYR A 41 -14.09 -6.67 -4.55
N HIS A 42 -15.31 -6.34 -4.10
CA HIS A 42 -15.54 -5.18 -3.24
C HIS A 42 -14.80 -5.29 -1.91
N THR A 43 -14.79 -6.48 -1.29
CA THR A 43 -14.05 -6.75 -0.06
C THR A 43 -12.54 -6.59 -0.27
N GLN A 44 -12.03 -7.00 -1.44
CA GLN A 44 -10.62 -6.80 -1.77
C GLN A 44 -10.28 -5.32 -1.96
N LEU A 45 -11.19 -4.54 -2.57
CA LEU A 45 -11.04 -3.09 -2.71
C LEU A 45 -11.06 -2.36 -1.36
N GLU A 46 -11.91 -2.79 -0.43
CA GLU A 46 -11.92 -2.28 0.95
C GLU A 46 -10.57 -2.50 1.64
N TRP A 47 -9.95 -3.68 1.46
CA TRP A 47 -8.62 -3.95 2.02
C TRP A 47 -7.54 -3.02 1.47
N VAL A 48 -7.60 -2.70 0.17
CA VAL A 48 -6.70 -1.71 -0.45
C VAL A 48 -6.92 -0.34 0.17
N TYR A 49 -8.18 0.08 0.30
CA TYR A 49 -8.53 1.37 0.90
C TYR A 49 -8.02 1.48 2.35
N GLU A 50 -8.26 0.46 3.18
CA GLU A 50 -7.80 0.42 4.57
C GLU A 50 -6.28 0.49 4.66
N GLY A 51 -5.57 -0.31 3.86
CA GLY A 51 -4.11 -0.30 3.83
C GLY A 51 -3.56 1.07 3.43
N MET A 52 -4.12 1.69 2.40
CA MET A 52 -3.72 3.03 1.96
C MET A 52 -3.99 4.09 3.01
N ARG A 53 -5.14 4.03 3.69
CA ARG A 53 -5.48 4.99 4.74
C ARG A 53 -4.51 4.94 5.92
N LEU A 54 -3.96 3.77 6.24
CA LEU A 54 -2.95 3.60 7.29
C LEU A 54 -1.56 4.15 6.93
N LEU A 55 -1.35 4.47 5.66
CA LEU A 55 -0.07 4.95 5.13
C LEU A 55 -0.05 6.47 4.90
N THR A 56 -1.20 7.13 4.75
CA THR A 56 -1.29 8.56 4.36
C THR A 56 -0.50 9.47 5.29
N ASP A 57 -0.67 9.30 6.61
CA ASP A 57 -0.07 10.20 7.60
C ASP A 57 1.45 10.07 7.65
N GLU A 58 2.01 8.90 7.32
CA GLU A 58 3.45 8.69 7.24
C GLU A 58 4.02 9.18 5.90
N ALA A 59 3.30 8.98 4.81
CA ALA A 59 3.66 9.52 3.50
C ALA A 59 3.79 11.06 3.53
N GLU A 60 2.82 11.75 4.15
CA GLU A 60 2.85 13.19 4.36
C GLU A 60 4.06 13.64 5.20
N LYS A 61 4.32 12.96 6.32
CA LYS A 61 5.47 13.28 7.19
C LYS A 61 6.82 13.09 6.49
N LEU A 62 6.92 12.11 5.60
CA LEU A 62 8.14 11.79 4.87
C LEU A 62 8.31 12.63 3.60
N ASP A 63 7.28 13.37 3.17
CA ASP A 63 7.24 14.10 1.90
C ASP A 63 7.45 13.14 0.71
N VAL A 64 6.65 12.08 0.68
CA VAL A 64 6.60 11.08 -0.40
C VAL A 64 5.19 10.91 -0.95
N ASP A 65 5.10 10.76 -2.26
CA ASP A 65 3.89 10.47 -3.01
C ASP A 65 3.67 8.96 -3.12
N LEU A 66 2.49 8.48 -2.73
CA LEU A 66 2.07 7.10 -2.96
C LEU A 66 1.37 7.00 -4.32
N VAL A 67 1.95 6.21 -5.23
CA VAL A 67 1.40 5.98 -6.57
C VAL A 67 0.73 4.62 -6.60
N LEU A 68 -0.59 4.61 -6.71
CA LEU A 68 -1.37 3.38 -6.81
C LEU A 68 -1.25 2.79 -8.21
N GLU A 69 -0.85 1.52 -8.28
CA GLU A 69 -1.00 0.70 -9.46
C GLU A 69 -1.92 -0.48 -9.18
N ASN A 70 -2.92 -0.63 -10.05
CA ASN A 70 -3.75 -1.81 -10.06
C ASN A 70 -3.22 -2.84 -11.06
N HIS A 71 -2.95 -4.03 -10.53
CA HIS A 71 -3.02 -5.36 -11.16
C HIS A 71 -4.28 -5.62 -12.00
N ASN A 72 -4.61 -4.83 -13.03
CA ASN A 72 -5.66 -5.22 -13.97
C ASN A 72 -5.10 -6.07 -15.11
N ASN A 73 -5.79 -7.18 -15.35
CA ASN A 73 -6.39 -7.38 -16.67
C ASN A 73 -7.70 -6.61 -16.72
#